data_AF-A0A519LSN8-F1
#
_entry.id   AF-A0A519LSN8-F1
#
_cell.length_a   1.000
_cell.length_b   1.000
_cell.length_c   1.000
_cell.angle_alpha   90.00
_cell.angle_beta   90.00
_cell.angle_gamma   90.00
#
_symmetry.space_group_name_H-M   'P 1'
#
loop_
_entity.id
_entity.type
_entity.pdbx_description
1 polymer ?
#
loop_
_entity_poly.entity_id
_entity_poly.type
_entity_poly.pdbx_seq_one_letter_code
_entity_poly.pdbx_strand_id
1 'polypeptide(L)'
;MKELLESVRKKHFTNLGNHKFSPIMEASSGIIMDYCNFIKKDKKPFFLCFPEKREASLWASVSILTNFFYEDYIFNEVEGIKFKKGDIVTLHGCTAEIERSTEDCIYLKFKDQGGIPIKKALQSQISLARTKKALSLWKTCKKNRSESKIKRNSISKILFPEESVLINQNNLDSQVLLITGR
;
A
#
# COMPACT_ATOMS: atom_id res chain seq x y z
N MET A 1 -3.58 20.51 25.04
CA MET A 1 -2.68 19.79 24.11
C MET A 1 -2.85 18.28 24.17
N LYS A 2 -2.78 17.66 25.36
CA LYS A 2 -2.90 16.20 25.52
C LYS A 2 -4.18 15.61 24.91
N GLU A 3 -5.34 16.19 25.21
CA GLU A 3 -6.65 15.75 24.68
C GLU A 3 -6.73 15.85 23.14
N LEU A 4 -6.18 16.93 22.57
CA LEU A 4 -6.09 17.11 21.12
C LEU A 4 -5.28 15.98 20.48
N LEU A 5 -4.08 15.70 21.02
CA LEU A 5 -3.22 14.63 20.50
C LEU A 5 -3.85 13.25 20.65
N GLU A 6 -4.52 12.98 21.76
CA GLU A 6 -5.27 11.74 21.94
C GLU A 6 -6.41 11.60 20.93
N SER A 7 -7.14 12.69 20.64
CA SER A 7 -8.16 12.70 19.59
C SER A 7 -7.56 12.42 18.21
N VAL A 8 -6.43 13.04 17.87
CA VAL A 8 -5.75 12.81 16.58
C VAL A 8 -5.29 11.36 16.46
N ARG A 9 -4.61 10.83 17.48
CA ARG A 9 -4.10 9.44 17.48
C ARG A 9 -5.19 8.38 17.40
N LYS A 10 -6.41 8.69 17.87
CA LYS A 10 -7.57 7.79 17.74
C LYS A 10 -8.12 7.74 16.32
N LYS A 11 -7.95 8.81 15.54
CA LYS A 11 -8.53 8.96 14.20
C LYS A 11 -7.53 8.67 13.08
N HIS A 12 -6.27 9.01 13.30
CA HIS A 12 -5.25 9.07 12.26
C HIS A 12 -3.96 8.35 12.69
N PHE A 13 -3.26 7.78 11.71
CA PHE A 13 -1.94 7.20 11.87
C PHE A 13 -0.89 8.30 11.96
N THR A 14 -0.27 8.42 13.14
CA THR A 14 0.79 9.42 13.42
C THR A 14 2.11 8.78 13.86
N ASN A 15 2.26 7.47 13.63
CA ASN A 15 3.46 6.70 13.94
C ASN A 15 4.10 6.17 12.66
N LEU A 16 5.42 6.06 12.64
CA LEU A 16 6.21 5.47 11.56
C LEU A 16 7.09 4.37 12.15
N GLY A 17 6.58 3.14 12.17
CA GLY A 17 7.25 2.03 12.87
C GLY A 17 7.37 2.33 14.36
N ASN A 18 8.60 2.26 14.88
CA ASN A 18 8.90 2.56 16.27
C ASN A 18 9.06 4.06 16.58
N HIS A 19 9.05 4.91 15.55
CA HIS A 19 9.16 6.35 15.72
C HIS A 19 7.80 7.03 15.78
N LYS A 20 7.70 8.03 16.65
CA LYS A 20 6.50 8.87 16.79
C LYS A 20 6.79 10.28 16.31
N PHE A 21 5.79 10.89 15.70
CA PHE A 21 5.84 12.31 15.39
C PHE A 21 5.96 13.15 16.66
N SER A 22 6.63 14.30 16.52
CA SER A 22 6.62 15.29 17.60
C SER A 22 5.19 15.75 17.86
N PRO A 23 4.86 16.26 19.07
CA PRO A 23 3.53 16.78 19.38
C PRO A 23 3.00 17.80 18.36
N ILE A 24 3.88 18.64 17.82
CA ILE A 24 3.51 19.63 16.79
C ILE A 24 3.14 18.91 15.51
N MET A 25 3.99 18.00 15.03
CA MET A 25 3.75 17.20 13.83
C MET A 25 2.46 16.40 13.93
N GLU A 26 2.18 15.74 15.07
CA GLU A 26 0.93 15.03 15.28
C GLU A 26 -0.28 15.94 15.14
N ALA A 27 -0.30 17.08 15.85
CA ALA A 27 -1.41 18.01 15.80
C ALA A 27 -1.65 18.54 14.38
N SER A 28 -0.57 18.89 13.68
CA SER A 28 -0.66 19.39 12.32
C SER A 28 -1.04 18.32 11.30
N SER A 29 -0.59 17.07 11.47
CA SER A 29 -1.08 15.93 10.67
C SER A 29 -2.57 15.76 10.87
N GLY A 30 -3.06 15.84 12.12
CA GLY A 30 -4.50 15.78 12.40
C GLY A 30 -5.30 16.87 11.69
N ILE A 31 -4.84 18.12 11.75
CA ILE A 31 -5.49 19.25 11.05
C ILE A 31 -5.49 19.03 9.53
N ILE A 32 -4.36 18.58 8.97
CA ILE A 32 -4.25 18.30 7.54
C ILE A 32 -5.22 17.19 7.12
N MET A 33 -5.30 16.10 7.89
CA MET A 33 -6.20 14.98 7.58
C MET A 33 -7.67 15.36 7.72
N ASP A 34 -8.03 16.12 8.76
CA ASP A 34 -9.38 16.65 8.93
C ASP A 34 -9.75 17.58 7.76
N TYR A 35 -8.80 18.39 7.30
CA TYR A 35 -8.98 19.23 6.12
C TYR A 35 -9.10 18.40 4.82
N CYS A 36 -8.31 17.33 4.63
CA CYS A 36 -8.46 16.40 3.50
C CYS A 36 -9.86 15.77 3.45
N ASN A 37 -10.49 15.53 4.61
CA ASN A 37 -11.87 15.06 4.68
C ASN A 37 -12.89 16.17 4.42
N PHE A 38 -12.61 17.39 4.90
CA PHE A 38 -13.45 18.56 4.66
C PHE A 38 -13.46 18.99 3.19
N ILE A 39 -12.32 18.92 2.49
CA ILE A 39 -12.21 19.40 1.10
C ILE A 39 -13.06 18.58 0.10
N LYS A 40 -13.42 17.36 0.48
CA LYS A 40 -14.41 16.55 -0.26
C LYS A 40 -15.79 17.25 -0.33
N LYS A 41 -16.06 18.20 0.58
CA LYS A 41 -17.32 18.94 0.69
C LYS A 41 -17.20 20.43 0.29
N ASP A 42 -16.09 21.11 0.63
CA ASP A 42 -15.86 22.53 0.32
C ASP A 42 -14.41 22.79 -0.10
N LYS A 43 -14.18 23.49 -1.23
CA LYS A 43 -12.88 23.57 -1.92
C LYS A 43 -12.01 24.77 -1.53
N LYS A 44 -12.26 25.39 -0.38
CA LYS A 44 -11.48 26.57 0.06
C LYS A 44 -10.08 26.16 0.53
N PRO A 45 -9.00 26.82 0.08
CA PRO A 45 -7.64 26.47 0.44
C PRO A 45 -7.38 26.65 1.94
N PHE A 46 -6.66 25.70 2.54
CA PHE A 46 -6.15 25.78 3.90
C PHE A 46 -4.65 26.05 3.89
N PHE A 47 -4.22 26.98 4.73
CA PHE A 47 -2.82 27.37 4.86
C PHE A 47 -2.31 27.05 6.26
N LEU A 48 -1.20 26.32 6.32
CA LEU A 48 -0.48 26.02 7.55
C LEU A 48 1.01 26.29 7.31
N CYS A 49 1.58 27.21 8.10
CA CYS A 49 2.95 27.67 7.93
C CYS A 49 3.84 27.14 9.06
N PHE A 50 5.00 26.62 8.66
CA PHE A 50 6.05 26.19 9.58
C PHE A 50 7.33 26.99 9.32
N PRO A 51 8.18 27.19 10.34
CA PRO A 51 9.47 27.84 10.16
C PRO A 51 10.34 27.13 9.12
N GLU A 52 10.41 25.80 9.18
CA GLU A 52 11.15 24.97 8.21
C GLU A 52 10.21 24.34 7.19
N LYS A 53 10.07 24.99 6.03
CA LYS A 53 9.11 24.60 4.99
C LYS A 53 9.42 23.22 4.39
N ARG A 54 10.70 22.89 4.21
CA ARG A 54 11.09 21.65 3.52
C ARG A 54 10.70 20.44 4.34
N GLU A 55 11.04 20.46 5.63
CA GLU A 55 10.69 19.37 6.55
C GLU A 55 9.19 19.31 6.79
N ALA A 56 8.52 20.46 6.85
CA ALA A 56 7.08 20.54 6.99
C ALA A 56 6.33 19.84 5.85
N SER A 57 6.69 20.18 4.62
CA SER A 57 6.12 19.55 3.42
C SER A 57 6.40 18.05 3.38
N LEU A 58 7.58 17.62 3.83
CA LEU A 58 7.94 16.20 3.86
C LEU A 58 7.06 15.42 4.83
N TRP A 59 6.97 15.81 6.11
CA TRP A 59 6.18 15.06 7.09
C TRP A 59 4.68 15.17 6.80
N ALA A 60 4.21 16.30 6.26
CA ALA A 60 2.83 16.44 5.81
C ALA A 60 2.51 15.43 4.70
N SER A 61 3.39 15.33 3.70
CA SER A 61 3.25 14.35 2.61
C SER A 61 3.27 12.92 3.15
N VAL A 62 4.23 12.59 4.03
CA VAL A 62 4.30 11.26 4.66
C VAL A 62 3.05 10.97 5.48
N SER A 63 2.52 11.93 6.23
CA SER A 63 1.30 11.75 7.03
C SER A 63 0.09 11.45 6.14
N ILE A 64 -0.11 12.24 5.09
CA ILE A 64 -1.19 12.02 4.12
C ILE A 64 -1.03 10.63 3.49
N LEU A 65 0.13 10.35 2.90
CA LEU A 65 0.38 9.07 2.21
C LEU A 65 0.21 7.87 3.13
N THR A 66 0.69 7.96 4.37
CA THR A 66 0.58 6.87 5.35
C THR A 66 -0.88 6.59 5.65
N ASN A 67 -1.68 7.62 5.94
CA ASN A 67 -3.09 7.43 6.26
C ASN A 67 -3.88 6.88 5.06
N PHE A 68 -3.70 7.45 3.87
CA PHE A 68 -4.40 6.98 2.66
C PHE A 68 -3.99 5.56 2.28
N PHE A 69 -2.69 5.24 2.24
CA PHE A 69 -2.26 3.89 1.89
C PHE A 69 -2.57 2.86 2.97
N TYR A 70 -2.64 3.26 4.24
CA TYR A 70 -2.96 2.35 5.33
C TYR A 70 -4.44 1.99 5.31
N GLU A 71 -5.32 2.98 5.15
CA GLU A 71 -6.74 2.73 4.92
C GLU A 71 -6.92 1.77 3.74
N ASP A 72 -6.31 2.08 2.60
CA ASP A 72 -6.31 1.19 1.45
C ASP A 72 -5.76 -0.20 1.76
N TYR A 73 -4.67 -0.32 2.50
CA TYR A 73 -4.03 -1.61 2.77
C TYR A 73 -4.89 -2.49 3.68
N ILE A 74 -5.51 -1.91 4.71
CA ILE A 74 -6.45 -2.62 5.60
C ILE A 74 -7.74 -2.95 4.87
N PHE A 75 -8.34 -1.97 4.19
CA PHE A 75 -9.63 -2.16 3.54
C PHE A 75 -9.53 -2.99 2.24
N ASN A 76 -8.35 -3.05 1.60
CA ASN A 76 -8.08 -3.94 0.47
C ASN A 76 -7.51 -5.30 0.88
N GLU A 77 -7.78 -5.80 2.09
CA GLU A 77 -7.65 -7.23 2.38
C GLU A 77 -8.60 -8.06 1.50
N VAL A 78 -8.32 -8.17 0.18
CA VAL A 78 -8.67 -9.23 -0.79
C VAL A 78 -10.10 -9.80 -0.76
N GLU A 79 -11.06 -9.19 -0.06
CA GLU A 79 -12.42 -9.71 0.05
C GLU A 79 -13.16 -9.60 -1.29
N GLY A 80 -12.65 -8.80 -2.23
CA GLY A 80 -13.27 -8.56 -3.54
C GLY A 80 -12.75 -9.40 -4.71
N ILE A 81 -11.51 -9.91 -4.70
CA ILE A 81 -10.92 -10.51 -5.92
C ILE A 81 -11.27 -12.00 -6.02
N LYS A 82 -12.41 -12.30 -6.67
CA LYS A 82 -12.81 -13.66 -7.00
C LYS A 82 -12.02 -14.19 -8.21
N PHE A 83 -11.01 -14.99 -7.91
CA PHE A 83 -10.18 -15.67 -8.89
C PHE A 83 -10.88 -16.88 -9.52
N LYS A 84 -10.82 -17.00 -10.85
CA LYS A 84 -11.36 -18.15 -11.61
C LYS A 84 -10.24 -18.92 -12.30
N LYS A 85 -10.50 -20.20 -12.58
CA LYS A 85 -9.59 -21.03 -13.39
C LYS A 85 -9.41 -20.40 -14.79
N GLY A 86 -8.15 -20.33 -15.24
CA GLY A 86 -7.77 -19.71 -16.51
C GLY A 86 -7.49 -18.21 -16.43
N ASP A 87 -7.73 -17.57 -15.28
CA ASP A 87 -7.37 -16.17 -15.09
C ASP A 87 -5.85 -16.00 -15.11
N ILE A 88 -5.41 -14.95 -15.79
CA ILE A 88 -4.00 -14.55 -15.79
C ILE A 88 -3.79 -13.56 -14.65
N VAL A 89 -2.83 -13.87 -13.79
CA VAL A 89 -2.49 -13.08 -12.61
C VAL A 89 -1.04 -12.63 -12.64
N THR A 90 -0.77 -11.56 -11.89
CA THR A 90 0.56 -11.03 -11.65
C THR A 90 0.96 -11.29 -10.20
N LEU A 91 2.14 -11.86 -10.01
CA LEU A 91 2.76 -12.12 -8.71
C LEU A 91 4.25 -11.76 -8.78
N HIS A 92 4.70 -10.83 -7.94
CA HIS A 92 6.09 -10.32 -7.92
C HIS A 92 6.61 -9.90 -9.31
N GLY A 93 5.77 -9.25 -10.11
CA GLY A 93 6.10 -8.81 -11.48
C GLY A 93 6.16 -9.93 -12.52
N CYS A 94 5.78 -11.16 -12.16
CA CYS A 94 5.68 -12.30 -13.07
C CYS A 94 4.23 -12.64 -13.37
N THR A 95 4.00 -13.15 -14.57
CA THR A 95 2.68 -13.61 -15.04
C THR A 95 2.50 -15.10 -14.78
N ALA A 96 1.38 -15.48 -14.17
CA ALA A 96 0.97 -16.87 -13.96
C ALA A 96 -0.51 -17.06 -14.33
N GLU A 97 -0.93 -18.29 -14.55
CA GLU A 97 -2.32 -18.67 -14.78
C GLU A 97 -2.88 -19.38 -13.55
N ILE A 98 -4.16 -19.17 -13.24
CA ILE A 98 -4.83 -19.91 -12.17
C ILE A 98 -5.25 -21.27 -12.70
N GLU A 99 -4.63 -22.32 -12.18
CA GLU A 99 -4.90 -23.70 -12.57
C GLU A 99 -6.13 -24.27 -11.87
N ARG A 100 -6.25 -23.99 -10.56
CA ARG A 100 -7.41 -24.33 -9.73
C ARG A 100 -7.45 -23.46 -8.48
N SER A 101 -8.65 -23.23 -7.95
CA SER A 101 -8.88 -22.59 -6.66
C SER A 101 -9.59 -23.57 -5.72
N THR A 102 -9.21 -23.50 -4.44
CA THR A 102 -9.84 -24.18 -3.31
C THR A 102 -10.15 -23.11 -2.25
N GLU A 103 -10.92 -23.44 -1.21
CA GLU A 103 -11.27 -22.47 -0.15
C GLU A 103 -10.05 -21.82 0.52
N ASP A 104 -8.96 -22.60 0.69
CA ASP A 104 -7.77 -22.15 1.42
C ASP A 104 -6.59 -21.78 0.54
N CYS A 105 -6.54 -22.27 -0.70
CA CYS A 105 -5.38 -22.14 -1.58
C CYS A 105 -5.76 -21.89 -3.05
N ILE A 106 -4.97 -21.06 -3.71
CA ILE A 106 -4.99 -20.89 -5.17
C ILE A 106 -3.74 -21.56 -5.73
N TYR A 107 -3.91 -22.40 -6.76
CA TYR A 107 -2.81 -23.07 -7.44
C TYR A 107 -2.49 -22.33 -8.73
N LEU A 108 -1.24 -21.91 -8.84
CA LEU A 108 -0.72 -21.18 -9.99
C LEU A 108 0.06 -22.09 -10.92
N LYS A 109 -0.08 -21.83 -12.21
CA LYS A 109 0.68 -22.42 -13.29
C LYS A 109 1.55 -21.36 -13.95
N PHE A 110 2.84 -21.65 -13.99
CA PHE A 110 3.86 -20.93 -14.74
C PHE A 110 4.20 -21.70 -16.02
N LYS A 111 5.00 -21.10 -16.90
CA LYS A 111 5.34 -21.69 -18.20
C LYS A 111 6.03 -23.07 -18.05
N ASP A 112 6.87 -23.21 -17.04
CA ASP A 112 7.75 -24.35 -16.76
C ASP A 112 7.29 -25.22 -15.59
N GLN A 113 6.31 -24.79 -14.80
CA GLN A 113 5.85 -25.52 -13.61
C GLN A 113 4.38 -25.24 -13.29
N GLY A 114 3.60 -26.28 -13.00
CA GLY A 114 2.22 -26.21 -12.52
C GLY A 114 2.08 -26.49 -11.02
N GLY A 115 0.88 -26.29 -10.49
CA GLY A 115 0.49 -26.73 -9.15
C GLY A 115 1.12 -25.95 -7.99
N ILE A 116 1.54 -24.71 -8.19
CA ILE A 116 2.22 -23.92 -7.14
C ILE A 116 1.19 -23.32 -6.19
N PRO A 117 1.14 -23.72 -4.90
CA PRO A 117 0.09 -23.28 -3.98
C PRO A 117 0.40 -21.90 -3.38
N ILE A 118 -0.61 -21.03 -3.38
CA ILE A 118 -0.63 -19.77 -2.63
C ILE A 118 -1.74 -19.84 -1.58
N LYS A 119 -1.32 -19.81 -0.31
CA LYS A 119 -2.22 -19.82 0.85
C LYS A 119 -3.07 -18.54 0.90
N LYS A 120 -4.25 -18.62 1.50
CA LYS A 120 -5.18 -17.50 1.74
C LYS A 120 -4.49 -16.22 2.24
N ALA A 121 -3.64 -16.34 3.26
CA ALA A 121 -2.90 -15.22 3.84
C ALA A 121 -1.94 -14.48 2.85
N LEU A 122 -1.57 -15.12 1.74
CA LEU A 122 -0.68 -14.55 0.72
C LEU A 122 -1.41 -14.17 -0.56
N GLN A 123 -2.73 -14.33 -0.63
CA GLN A 123 -3.51 -13.98 -1.83
C GLN A 123 -3.48 -12.48 -2.13
N SER A 124 -3.27 -11.63 -1.11
CA SER A 124 -3.07 -10.17 -1.28
C SER A 124 -1.86 -9.82 -2.12
N GLN A 125 -0.94 -10.76 -2.35
CA GLN A 125 0.24 -10.57 -3.20
C GLN A 125 -0.03 -10.84 -4.68
N ILE A 126 -1.23 -11.35 -5.00
CA ILE A 126 -1.67 -11.65 -6.36
C ILE A 126 -2.63 -10.56 -6.83
N SER A 127 -2.48 -10.11 -8.07
CA SER A 127 -3.43 -9.22 -8.75
C SER A 127 -3.83 -9.80 -10.10
N LEU A 128 -5.04 -9.54 -10.57
CA LEU A 128 -5.40 -9.87 -11.97
C LEU A 128 -4.50 -9.11 -12.94
N ALA A 129 -4.05 -9.77 -14.00
CA ALA A 129 -3.25 -9.12 -15.03
C ALA A 129 -4.16 -8.26 -15.93
N ARG A 130 -3.82 -6.97 -16.09
CA ARG A 130 -4.58 -6.05 -16.96
C ARG A 130 -4.56 -6.44 -18.44
N THR A 131 -3.55 -7.21 -18.87
CA THR A 131 -3.41 -7.70 -20.24
C THR A 131 -2.97 -9.15 -20.25
N LYS A 132 -3.46 -9.92 -21.24
CA LYS A 132 -3.02 -11.30 -21.47
C LYS A 132 -1.57 -11.28 -21.93
N LYS A 133 -0.66 -11.61 -21.01
CA LYS A 133 0.78 -11.75 -21.25
C LYS A 133 1.15 -13.23 -21.29
N ALA A 134 2.25 -13.54 -21.96
CA ALA A 134 2.85 -14.87 -21.88
C ALA A 134 3.20 -15.21 -20.43
N LEU A 135 3.06 -16.49 -20.07
CA LEU A 135 3.41 -16.99 -18.74
C LEU A 135 4.92 -16.84 -18.50
N SER A 136 5.27 -16.41 -17.30
CA SER A 136 6.65 -16.30 -16.86
C SER A 136 7.20 -17.65 -16.43
N LEU A 137 8.52 -17.76 -16.34
CA LEU A 137 9.19 -18.91 -15.71
C LEU A 137 9.12 -18.78 -14.19
N TRP A 138 8.89 -19.89 -13.49
CA TRP A 138 8.84 -19.92 -12.03
C TRP A 138 10.18 -19.53 -11.39
N LYS A 139 11.30 -19.93 -12.01
CA LYS A 139 12.65 -19.52 -11.61
C LYS A 139 12.77 -17.98 -11.54
N THR A 140 12.21 -17.28 -12.52
CA THR A 140 12.19 -15.81 -12.55
C THR A 140 11.36 -15.24 -11.40
N CYS A 141 10.19 -15.83 -11.12
CA CYS A 141 9.34 -15.40 -10.01
C CYS A 141 10.03 -15.57 -8.65
N LYS A 142 10.73 -16.69 -8.41
CA LYS A 142 11.53 -16.88 -7.19
C LYS A 142 12.62 -15.81 -7.03
N LYS A 143 13.34 -15.50 -8.12
CA LYS A 143 14.38 -14.46 -8.13
C LYS A 143 13.78 -13.09 -7.82
N ASN A 144 12.69 -12.71 -8.48
CA ASN A 144 12.01 -11.44 -8.25
C ASN A 144 11.45 -11.34 -6.81
N ARG A 145 10.97 -12.46 -6.25
CA ARG A 145 10.55 -12.51 -4.85
C ARG A 145 11.70 -12.22 -3.88
N SER A 146 12.89 -12.77 -4.10
CA SER A 146 14.06 -12.43 -3.28
C SER A 146 14.50 -10.97 -3.46
N GLU A 147 14.49 -10.49 -4.71
CA GLU A 147 14.91 -9.11 -5.00
C GLU A 147 13.95 -8.08 -4.42
N SER A 148 12.64 -8.32 -4.46
CA SER A 148 11.63 -7.40 -3.92
C SER A 148 11.70 -7.24 -2.39
N LYS A 149 12.17 -8.27 -1.66
CA LYS A 149 12.45 -8.14 -0.22
C LYS A 149 13.58 -7.16 0.07
N ILE A 150 14.57 -7.08 -0.81
CA ILE A 150 15.74 -6.18 -0.69
C ILE A 150 15.37 -4.80 -1.23
N LYS A 151 14.85 -4.75 -2.46
CA LYS A 151 14.41 -3.54 -3.17
C LYS A 151 12.94 -3.26 -2.89
N ARG A 152 12.65 -2.92 -1.64
CA ARG A 152 11.29 -2.61 -1.18
C ARG A 152 10.71 -1.43 -1.96
N ASN A 153 9.45 -1.55 -2.34
CA ASN A 153 8.73 -0.47 -3.02
C ASN A 153 8.44 0.70 -2.07
N SER A 154 8.18 1.88 -2.61
CA SER A 154 8.01 3.10 -1.81
C SER A 154 6.84 3.02 -0.82
N ILE A 155 5.72 2.41 -1.21
CA ILE A 155 4.53 2.26 -0.36
C ILE A 155 4.82 1.33 0.83
N SER A 156 5.47 0.19 0.57
CA SER A 156 5.96 -0.70 1.63
C SER A 156 6.87 0.04 2.61
N LYS A 157 7.77 0.91 2.13
CA LYS A 157 8.67 1.71 2.99
C LYS A 157 7.93 2.76 3.82
N ILE A 158 6.83 3.31 3.30
CA ILE A 158 5.99 4.28 4.02
C ILE A 158 5.20 3.56 5.12
N LEU A 159 4.53 2.46 4.80
CA LEU A 159 3.62 1.77 5.72
C LEU A 159 4.33 0.96 6.80
N PHE A 160 5.41 0.26 6.43
CA PHE A 160 6.13 -0.63 7.34
C PHE A 160 7.63 -0.36 7.26
N PRO A 161 8.13 0.83 7.64
CA PRO A 161 9.52 1.23 7.38
C PRO A 161 10.56 0.20 7.86
N GLU A 162 10.28 -0.50 8.96
CA GLU A 162 11.19 -1.43 9.61
C GLU A 162 10.99 -2.90 9.19
N GLU A 163 9.84 -3.26 8.61
CA GLU A 163 9.54 -4.65 8.28
C GLU A 163 9.63 -4.94 6.78
N SER A 164 10.05 -6.15 6.43
CA SER A 164 10.06 -6.62 5.03
C SER A 164 8.67 -7.02 4.53
N VAL A 165 7.65 -6.20 4.78
CA VAL A 165 6.29 -6.42 4.28
C VAL A 165 6.23 -6.03 2.80
N LEU A 166 5.86 -7.00 1.96
CA LEU A 166 5.66 -6.81 0.52
C LEU A 166 4.21 -6.45 0.25
N ILE A 167 3.97 -5.20 -0.13
CA ILE A 167 2.65 -4.70 -0.51
C ILE A 167 2.54 -4.74 -2.03
N ASN A 168 1.48 -5.40 -2.53
CA ASN A 168 1.18 -5.42 -3.94
C ASN A 168 0.46 -4.13 -4.34
N GLN A 169 1.19 -3.22 -4.97
CA GLN A 169 0.67 -1.91 -5.37
C GLN A 169 -0.48 -2.00 -6.38
N ASN A 170 -0.59 -3.10 -7.13
CA ASN A 170 -1.67 -3.29 -8.09
C ASN A 170 -3.04 -3.51 -7.43
N ASN A 171 -3.05 -3.83 -6.13
CA ASN A 171 -4.26 -4.06 -5.35
C ASN A 171 -4.66 -2.83 -4.52
N LEU A 172 -3.97 -1.70 -4.67
CA LEU A 172 -4.33 -0.45 -4.00
C LEU A 172 -5.23 0.37 -4.92
N ASP A 173 -6.33 0.88 -4.37
CA ASP A 173 -7.31 1.69 -5.11
C ASP A 173 -6.89 3.16 -5.21
N SER A 174 -6.21 3.67 -4.18
CA SER A 174 -5.73 5.03 -4.08
C SER A 174 -4.61 5.30 -5.07
N GLN A 175 -4.89 6.17 -6.04
CA GLN A 175 -3.89 6.81 -6.87
C GLN A 175 -3.53 8.16 -6.26
N VAL A 176 -2.32 8.25 -5.67
CA VAL A 176 -1.85 9.51 -5.09
C VAL A 176 -1.01 10.28 -6.11
N LEU A 177 -1.51 11.44 -6.53
CA LEU A 177 -0.76 12.41 -7.33
C LEU A 177 -0.15 13.47 -6.40
N LEU A 178 1.16 13.39 -6.19
CA LEU A 178 1.93 14.43 -5.49
C LEU A 178 2.38 15.49 -6.50
N ILE A 179 1.77 16.67 -6.45
CA ILE A 179 2.24 17.83 -7.21
C ILE A 179 3.07 18.70 -6.26
N THR A 180 4.38 18.73 -6.47
CA THR A 180 5.29 19.62 -5.72
C THR A 180 5.66 20.82 -6.58
N GLY A 181 5.39 22.04 -6.09
CA GLY A 181 5.91 23.27 -6.69
C GLY A 181 7.40 23.47 -6.38
N ARG A 182 8.12 24.15 -7.27
CA ARG A 182 9.45 24.71 -6.98
C ARG A 182 9.33 25.92 -6.06
#